data_AF-A0A7S0UM66-F1
#
_entry.id   AF-A0A7S0UM66-F1
#
_cell.length_a   1.000
_cell.length_b   1.000
_cell.length_c   1.000
_cell.angle_alpha   90.00
_cell.angle_beta   90.00
_cell.angle_gamma   90.00
#
_symmetry.space_group_name_H-M   'P 1'
#
loop_
_entity.id
_entity.type
_entity.pdbx_description
1 polymer ?
#
loop_
_entity_poly.entity_id
_entity_poly.type
_entity_poly.pdbx_seq_one_letter_code
_entity_poly.pdbx_strand_id
1 'polypeptide(L)'
;AAAAAAAAAFWMSRIPPQNLHLMTELRLARDIERVILGCRSDLESIGGAYYAAKDPKRPIRFPARIPSSLELLLTQSAQSSQSLRDQLALHMEEQSKELRKQTIRLYRLLECVPAVVLASLLEHELAAVTAKHVNLSRQYAAQAAELTAQLEANRRALHPNLAHPARREELDEILRRESVRATRLAALMTSYANSVSKMVEQEQAVEVRRRLAGIAVLLAKLLDSSLMPQDLCPPKEDMSDDWIFELPGRKDVKQLQRLALAQREAPAVGE
;
A
#
# COMPACT_ATOMS: atom_id res chain seq x y z
N ALA A 1 32.52 -28.80 42.33
CA ALA A 1 31.25 -28.04 42.42
C ALA A 1 31.43 -26.54 42.22
N ALA A 2 32.27 -25.84 43.01
CA ALA A 2 32.45 -24.37 42.90
C ALA A 2 33.07 -23.89 41.57
N ALA A 3 34.01 -24.63 40.98
CA ALA A 3 34.63 -24.28 39.70
C ALA A 3 33.69 -24.41 38.48
N ALA A 4 32.74 -25.36 38.53
CA ALA A 4 31.74 -25.55 37.48
C ALA A 4 30.64 -24.47 37.52
N ALA A 5 30.29 -23.99 38.72
CA ALA A 5 29.37 -22.87 38.90
C ALA A 5 29.99 -21.53 38.45
N ALA A 6 31.28 -21.31 38.68
CA ALA A 6 32.00 -20.13 38.23
C ALA A 6 32.17 -20.09 36.69
N ALA A 7 32.40 -21.25 36.05
CA ALA A 7 32.45 -21.34 34.59
C ALA A 7 31.08 -21.09 33.95
N ALA A 8 29.98 -21.60 34.54
CA ALA A 8 28.63 -21.32 34.05
C ALA A 8 28.24 -19.83 34.20
N ALA A 9 28.63 -19.18 35.30
CA ALA A 9 28.37 -17.76 35.53
C ALA A 9 29.17 -16.85 34.57
N PHE A 10 30.42 -17.21 34.24
CA PHE A 10 31.27 -16.46 33.30
C PHE A 10 30.78 -16.53 31.86
N TRP A 11 30.14 -17.64 31.45
CA TRP A 11 29.54 -17.77 30.12
C TRP A 11 28.19 -17.04 30.02
N MET A 12 27.39 -17.00 31.10
CA MET A 12 26.13 -16.25 31.11
C MET A 12 26.34 -14.72 31.12
N SER A 13 27.45 -14.21 31.62
CA SER A 13 27.74 -12.77 31.66
C SER A 13 28.23 -12.16 30.34
N ARG A 14 28.41 -12.97 29.28
CA ARG A 14 28.88 -12.50 27.95
C ARG A 14 27.77 -12.38 26.90
N ILE A 15 26.52 -12.70 27.23
CA ILE A 15 25.39 -12.48 26.34
C ILE A 15 24.79 -11.11 26.70
N PRO A 16 24.80 -10.11 25.81
CA PRO A 16 24.17 -8.83 26.10
C PRO A 16 22.68 -9.06 26.43
N PRO A 17 22.18 -8.58 27.59
CA PRO A 17 20.87 -8.96 28.11
C PRO A 17 19.69 -8.40 27.30
N GLN A 18 19.95 -7.57 26.30
CA GLN A 18 18.90 -6.87 25.55
C GLN A 18 18.27 -7.70 24.41
N ASN A 19 18.87 -8.81 23.98
CA ASN A 19 18.36 -9.62 22.85
C ASN A 19 17.75 -10.99 23.22
N LEU A 20 17.87 -11.41 24.48
CA LEU A 20 17.31 -12.70 24.95
C LEU A 20 15.78 -12.67 25.10
N HIS A 21 15.19 -11.50 25.37
CA HIS A 21 13.74 -11.38 25.52
C HIS A 21 12.96 -11.42 24.19
N LEU A 22 13.57 -11.00 23.07
CA LEU A 22 12.92 -11.06 21.75
C LEU A 22 13.03 -12.45 21.10
N MET A 23 14.16 -13.15 21.30
CA MET A 23 14.34 -14.53 20.83
C MET A 23 13.44 -15.51 21.57
N THR A 24 13.01 -15.16 22.79
CA THR A 24 12.10 -15.98 23.57
C THR A 24 10.64 -15.81 23.17
N GLU A 25 10.21 -14.95 22.26
CA GLU A 25 8.77 -14.83 21.87
C GLU A 25 8.39 -15.61 20.60
N LEU A 26 9.37 -15.98 19.78
CA LEU A 26 9.11 -16.74 18.55
C LEU A 26 8.87 -18.21 18.88
N ARG A 27 7.66 -18.68 18.60
CA ARG A 27 7.20 -20.07 18.83
C ARG A 27 8.21 -21.12 18.35
N LEU A 28 8.81 -20.90 17.19
CA LEU A 28 9.82 -21.80 16.61
C LEU A 28 11.10 -21.89 17.46
N ALA A 29 11.62 -20.76 17.96
CA ALA A 29 12.80 -20.75 18.81
C ALA A 29 12.53 -21.45 20.15
N ARG A 30 11.36 -21.19 20.76
CA ARG A 30 10.90 -21.90 21.96
C ARG A 30 10.78 -23.41 21.74
N ASP A 31 10.19 -23.83 20.62
CA ASP A 31 9.94 -25.24 20.33
C ASP A 31 11.25 -25.99 20.06
N ILE A 32 12.20 -25.39 19.35
CA ILE A 32 13.52 -25.98 19.11
C ILE A 32 14.34 -26.06 20.40
N GLU A 33 14.35 -25.00 21.22
CA GLU A 33 15.02 -25.01 22.54
C GLU A 33 14.44 -26.12 23.43
N ARG A 34 13.11 -26.29 23.43
CA ARG A 34 12.43 -27.36 24.18
C ARG A 34 12.85 -28.74 23.70
N VAL A 35 12.94 -28.96 22.39
CA VAL A 35 13.41 -30.23 21.82
C VAL A 35 14.86 -30.51 22.21
N ILE A 36 15.75 -29.51 22.11
CA ILE A 36 17.16 -29.66 22.50
C ILE A 36 17.28 -30.03 23.99
N LEU A 37 16.53 -29.36 24.87
CA LEU A 37 16.51 -29.67 26.30
C LEU A 37 15.94 -31.06 26.59
N GLY A 38 14.86 -31.45 25.89
CA GLY A 38 14.27 -32.78 25.99
C GLY A 38 15.25 -33.88 25.59
N CYS A 39 15.85 -33.74 24.40
CA CYS A 39 16.88 -34.68 23.90
C CYS A 39 18.07 -34.80 24.85
N ARG A 40 18.50 -33.69 25.48
CA ARG A 40 19.58 -33.73 26.47
C ARG A 40 19.18 -34.51 27.72
N SER A 41 17.98 -34.26 28.26
CA SER A 41 17.46 -35.00 29.42
C SER A 41 17.33 -36.50 29.13
N ASP A 42 16.84 -36.84 27.95
CA ASP A 42 16.71 -38.24 27.51
C ASP A 42 18.08 -38.91 27.36
N LEU A 43 19.07 -38.20 26.81
CA LEU A 43 20.46 -38.69 26.70
C LEU A 43 21.12 -38.88 28.07
N GLU A 44 20.90 -37.97 29.03
CA GLU A 44 21.40 -38.10 30.39
C GLU A 44 20.79 -39.31 31.11
N SER A 45 19.48 -39.53 30.95
CA SER A 45 18.76 -40.68 31.54
C SER A 45 19.15 -42.02 30.90
N ILE A 46 19.04 -42.14 29.58
CA ILE A 46 19.29 -43.38 28.83
C ILE A 46 20.80 -43.70 28.82
N GLY A 47 21.63 -42.69 28.57
CA GLY A 47 23.08 -42.82 28.64
C GLY A 47 23.54 -43.19 30.05
N GLY A 48 22.98 -42.54 31.08
CA GLY A 48 23.25 -42.87 32.48
C GLY A 48 22.95 -44.33 32.81
N ALA A 49 21.78 -44.82 32.42
CA ALA A 49 21.41 -46.23 32.61
C ALA A 49 22.35 -47.20 31.87
N TYR A 50 22.73 -46.88 30.62
CA TYR A 50 23.64 -47.70 29.81
C TYR A 50 25.06 -47.78 30.39
N TYR A 51 25.67 -46.64 30.75
CA TYR A 51 27.03 -46.62 31.28
C TYR A 51 27.10 -47.16 32.73
N ALA A 52 26.02 -47.07 33.50
CA ALA A 52 25.93 -47.68 34.83
C ALA A 52 25.79 -49.22 34.78
N ALA A 53 25.06 -49.74 33.79
CA ALA A 53 24.89 -51.19 33.61
C ALA A 53 26.08 -51.88 32.90
N LYS A 54 27.05 -51.11 32.41
CA LYS A 54 28.19 -51.63 31.64
C LYS A 54 29.30 -52.12 32.55
N ASP A 55 29.79 -53.34 32.29
CA ASP A 55 30.99 -53.87 32.94
C ASP A 55 32.25 -53.05 32.59
N PRO A 56 32.98 -52.51 33.59
CA PRO A 56 34.15 -51.66 33.37
C PRO A 56 35.34 -52.41 32.75
N LYS A 57 35.34 -53.75 32.85
CA LYS A 57 36.41 -54.62 32.35
C LYS A 57 36.24 -55.03 30.88
N ARG A 58 35.07 -54.77 30.26
CA ARG A 58 34.79 -55.17 28.88
C ARG A 58 34.92 -53.97 27.93
N PRO A 59 35.84 -54.00 26.94
CA PRO A 59 36.00 -52.90 26.00
C PRO A 59 34.77 -52.73 25.11
N ILE A 60 34.50 -51.49 24.71
CA ILE A 60 33.41 -51.15 23.80
C ILE A 60 33.69 -51.76 22.43
N ARG A 61 32.73 -52.50 21.86
CA ARG A 61 32.86 -53.15 20.55
C ARG A 61 33.05 -52.18 19.38
N PHE A 62 32.54 -50.96 19.49
CA PHE A 62 32.63 -49.91 18.46
C PHE A 62 33.10 -48.57 19.04
N PRO A 63 34.40 -48.46 19.37
CA PRO A 63 34.94 -47.27 20.04
C PRO A 63 34.90 -46.01 19.17
N ALA A 64 34.80 -46.16 17.85
CA ALA A 64 34.66 -45.04 16.91
C ALA A 64 33.24 -44.44 16.87
N ARG A 65 32.22 -45.15 17.38
CA ARG A 65 30.81 -44.72 17.34
C ARG A 65 30.21 -44.48 18.71
N ILE A 66 30.69 -45.17 19.73
CA ILE A 66 30.18 -45.08 21.10
C ILE A 66 31.29 -44.51 21.98
N PRO A 67 31.08 -43.33 22.60
CA PRO A 67 32.07 -42.71 23.49
C PRO A 67 32.46 -43.62 24.65
N SER A 68 33.69 -43.49 25.15
CA SER A 68 34.20 -44.33 26.23
C SER A 68 33.55 -44.07 27.58
N SER A 69 33.00 -42.86 27.80
CA SER A 69 32.32 -42.43 29.02
C SER A 69 31.06 -41.62 28.74
N LEU A 70 30.18 -41.53 29.75
CA LEU A 70 29.00 -40.67 29.73
C LEU A 70 29.37 -39.19 29.54
N GLU A 71 30.45 -38.72 30.19
CA GLU A 71 30.92 -37.34 30.05
C GLU A 71 31.32 -37.00 28.61
N LEU A 72 31.96 -37.94 27.90
CA LEU A 72 32.33 -37.75 26.50
C LEU A 72 31.10 -37.75 25.58
N LEU A 73 30.09 -38.58 25.87
CA LEU A 73 28.81 -38.55 25.15
C LEU A 73 28.10 -37.20 25.34
N LEU A 74 28.01 -36.71 26.57
CA LEU A 74 27.34 -35.44 26.90
C LEU A 74 28.08 -34.23 26.34
N THR A 75 29.41 -34.24 26.31
CA THR A 75 30.20 -33.16 25.69
C THR A 75 30.06 -33.14 24.16
N GLN A 76 30.07 -34.30 23.49
CA GLN A 76 29.83 -34.39 22.06
C GLN A 76 28.39 -33.99 21.70
N SER A 77 27.39 -34.41 22.48
CA SER A 77 26.00 -34.01 22.26
C SER A 77 25.77 -32.53 22.57
N ALA A 78 26.49 -31.95 23.54
CA ALA A 78 26.46 -30.52 23.81
C ALA A 78 27.03 -29.69 22.65
N GLN A 79 28.11 -30.15 22.00
CA GLN A 79 28.64 -29.51 20.79
C GLN A 79 27.64 -29.55 19.64
N SER A 80 26.99 -30.70 19.40
CA SER A 80 25.94 -30.82 18.39
C SER A 80 24.73 -29.93 18.70
N SER A 81 24.30 -29.89 19.97
CA SER A 81 23.22 -29.01 20.44
C SER A 81 23.57 -27.53 20.27
N GLN A 82 24.83 -27.15 20.51
CA GLN A 82 25.29 -25.79 20.29
C GLN A 82 25.28 -25.43 18.80
N SER A 83 25.74 -26.34 17.93
CA SER A 83 25.67 -26.13 16.48
C SER A 83 24.24 -25.94 15.99
N LEU A 84 23.26 -26.66 16.54
CA LEU A 84 21.83 -26.45 16.23
C LEU A 84 21.33 -25.07 16.70
N ARG A 85 21.78 -24.59 17.86
CA ARG A 85 21.46 -23.23 18.33
C ARG A 85 22.06 -22.16 17.43
N ASP A 86 23.30 -22.35 16.98
CA ASP A 86 23.96 -21.41 16.08
C ASP A 86 23.26 -21.36 14.71
N GLN A 87 22.86 -22.51 14.17
CA GLN A 87 22.06 -22.59 12.94
C GLN A 87 20.69 -21.92 13.09
N LEU A 88 20.01 -22.12 14.22
CA LEU A 88 18.75 -21.44 14.52
C LEU A 88 18.93 -19.92 14.57
N ALA A 89 19.99 -19.44 15.22
CA ALA A 89 20.29 -18.01 15.31
C ALA A 89 20.53 -17.39 13.93
N LEU A 90 21.29 -18.06 13.06
CA LEU A 90 21.51 -17.65 11.67
C LEU A 90 20.20 -17.59 10.88
N HIS A 91 19.37 -18.63 10.99
CA HIS A 91 18.08 -18.68 10.31
C HIS A 91 17.14 -17.56 10.80
N MET A 92 17.05 -17.31 12.10
CA MET A 92 16.25 -16.19 12.64
C MET A 92 16.74 -14.84 12.11
N GLU A 93 18.06 -14.66 12.00
CA GLU A 93 18.64 -13.43 11.46
C GLU A 93 18.28 -13.26 9.97
N GLU A 94 18.39 -14.29 9.15
CA GLU A 94 17.98 -14.27 7.74
C GLU A 94 16.48 -13.96 7.57
N GLN A 95 15.62 -14.61 8.36
CA GLN A 95 14.18 -14.37 8.31
C GLN A 95 13.82 -12.95 8.73
N SER A 96 14.52 -12.40 9.75
CA SER A 96 14.32 -11.00 10.16
C SER A 96 14.68 -10.02 9.04
N LYS A 97 15.76 -10.28 8.29
CA LYS A 97 16.15 -9.51 7.11
C LYS A 97 15.10 -9.61 6.00
N GLU A 98 14.62 -10.81 5.72
CA GLU A 98 13.61 -11.01 4.67
C GLU A 98 12.28 -10.34 5.04
N LEU A 99 11.83 -10.46 6.29
CA LEU A 99 10.66 -9.73 6.80
C LEU A 99 10.84 -8.22 6.62
N ARG A 100 12.01 -7.67 6.99
CA ARG A 100 12.30 -6.25 6.81
C ARG A 100 12.30 -5.83 5.33
N LYS A 101 12.83 -6.65 4.41
CA LYS A 101 12.73 -6.41 2.96
C LYS A 101 11.27 -6.37 2.50
N GLN A 102 10.45 -7.31 2.97
CA GLN A 102 9.01 -7.36 2.64
C GLN A 102 8.27 -6.13 3.18
N THR A 103 8.55 -5.72 4.42
CA THR A 103 7.98 -4.51 5.02
C THR A 103 8.38 -3.25 4.26
N ILE A 104 9.64 -3.11 3.84
CA ILE A 104 10.09 -1.97 3.02
C ILE A 104 9.37 -1.97 1.65
N ARG A 105 9.22 -3.14 1.01
CA ARG A 105 8.49 -3.24 -0.27
C ARG A 105 7.02 -2.86 -0.10
N LEU A 106 6.37 -3.35 0.95
CA LEU A 106 4.99 -3.01 1.29
C LEU A 106 4.84 -1.51 1.51
N TYR A 107 5.72 -0.90 2.31
CA TYR A 107 5.70 0.54 2.58
C TYR A 107 5.85 1.37 1.31
N ARG A 108 6.78 1.01 0.40
CA ARG A 108 6.92 1.68 -0.90
C ARG A 108 5.68 1.55 -1.79
N LEU A 109 4.98 0.42 -1.73
CA LEU A 109 3.70 0.27 -2.43
C LEU A 109 2.65 1.19 -1.81
N LEU A 110 2.58 1.26 -0.48
CA LEU A 110 1.67 2.14 0.25
C LEU A 110 1.90 3.63 -0.07
N GLU A 111 3.14 4.06 -0.32
CA GLU A 111 3.46 5.44 -0.75
C GLU A 111 2.76 5.82 -2.07
N CYS A 112 2.58 4.86 -2.99
CA CYS A 112 1.95 5.11 -4.29
C CYS A 112 0.41 5.05 -4.23
N VAL A 113 -0.16 4.38 -3.23
CA VAL A 113 -1.62 4.16 -3.13
C VAL A 113 -2.43 5.47 -3.12
N PRO A 114 -2.08 6.52 -2.33
CA PRO A 114 -2.84 7.76 -2.32
C PRO A 114 -2.94 8.41 -3.70
N ALA A 115 -1.85 8.42 -4.46
CA ALA A 115 -1.82 9.02 -5.80
C ALA A 115 -2.75 8.29 -6.77
N VAL A 116 -2.72 6.95 -6.75
CA VAL A 116 -3.58 6.11 -7.61
C VAL A 116 -5.05 6.27 -7.24
N VAL A 117 -5.37 6.25 -5.94
CA VAL A 117 -6.75 6.39 -5.46
C VAL A 117 -7.32 7.78 -5.81
N LEU A 118 -6.53 8.84 -5.66
CA LEU A 118 -6.95 10.19 -6.06
C LEU A 118 -7.12 10.32 -7.58
N ALA A 119 -6.26 9.69 -8.38
CA ALA A 119 -6.40 9.68 -9.84
C ALA A 119 -7.71 8.97 -10.27
N SER A 120 -7.99 7.78 -9.72
CA SER A 120 -9.24 7.07 -10.01
C SER A 120 -10.48 7.83 -9.51
N LEU A 121 -10.40 8.51 -8.36
CA LEU A 121 -11.49 9.37 -7.90
C LEU A 121 -11.74 10.50 -8.91
N LEU A 122 -10.70 11.22 -9.34
CA LEU A 122 -10.82 12.31 -10.30
C LEU A 122 -11.45 11.85 -11.62
N GLU A 123 -11.03 10.71 -12.17
CA GLU A 123 -11.61 10.14 -13.40
C GLU A 123 -13.09 9.82 -13.23
N HIS A 124 -13.46 9.19 -12.12
CA HIS A 124 -14.84 8.85 -11.83
C HIS A 124 -15.74 10.09 -11.64
N GLU A 125 -15.25 11.09 -10.90
CA GLU A 125 -15.99 12.34 -10.67
C GLU A 125 -16.13 13.15 -11.97
N LEU A 126 -15.09 13.20 -12.80
CA LEU A 126 -15.15 13.86 -14.09
C LEU A 126 -16.19 13.19 -15.00
N ALA A 127 -16.22 11.87 -15.05
CA ALA A 127 -17.24 11.12 -15.82
C ALA A 127 -18.66 11.41 -15.30
N ALA A 128 -18.86 11.43 -13.99
CA ALA A 128 -20.15 11.72 -13.37
C ALA A 128 -20.62 13.17 -13.65
N VAL A 129 -19.74 14.16 -13.50
CA VAL A 129 -20.02 15.57 -13.82
C VAL A 129 -20.35 15.73 -15.30
N THR A 130 -19.58 15.10 -16.18
CA THR A 130 -19.81 15.13 -17.63
C THR A 130 -21.18 14.56 -17.98
N ALA A 131 -21.55 13.41 -17.42
CA ALA A 131 -22.86 12.80 -17.65
C ALA A 131 -24.01 13.70 -17.17
N LYS A 132 -23.89 14.32 -15.98
CA LYS A 132 -24.88 15.28 -15.49
C LYS A 132 -24.97 16.51 -16.37
N HIS A 133 -23.84 17.05 -16.81
CA HIS A 133 -23.80 18.21 -17.69
C HIS A 133 -24.48 17.92 -19.03
N VAL A 134 -24.25 16.75 -19.63
CA VAL A 134 -24.93 16.31 -20.86
C VAL A 134 -26.44 16.20 -20.67
N ASN A 135 -26.90 15.68 -19.53
CA ASN A 135 -28.33 15.60 -19.24
C ASN A 135 -28.94 16.99 -19.07
N LEU A 136 -28.23 17.90 -18.40
CA LEU A 136 -28.68 19.27 -18.19
C LEU A 136 -28.72 20.05 -19.51
N SER A 137 -27.69 19.94 -20.35
CA SER A 137 -27.69 20.58 -21.67
C SER A 137 -28.82 20.08 -22.56
N ARG A 138 -29.15 18.78 -22.52
CA ARG A 138 -30.32 18.21 -23.23
C ARG A 138 -31.64 18.82 -22.77
N GLN A 139 -31.82 19.12 -21.49
CA GLN A 139 -33.06 19.74 -20.97
C GLN A 139 -33.29 21.14 -21.55
N TYR A 140 -32.21 21.89 -21.75
CA TYR A 140 -32.27 23.25 -22.31
C TYR A 140 -32.18 23.29 -23.84
N ALA A 141 -31.77 22.19 -24.49
CA ALA A 141 -31.57 22.13 -25.93
C ALA A 141 -32.84 22.44 -26.74
N ALA A 142 -34.01 21.95 -26.31
CA ALA A 142 -35.27 22.19 -27.00
C ALA A 142 -35.66 23.68 -26.99
N GLN A 143 -35.51 24.35 -25.84
CA GLN A 143 -35.80 25.77 -25.68
C GLN A 143 -34.80 26.64 -26.47
N ALA A 144 -33.53 26.25 -26.50
CA ALA A 144 -32.52 26.91 -27.31
C ALA A 144 -32.80 26.77 -28.83
N ALA A 145 -33.23 25.58 -29.26
CA ALA A 145 -33.61 25.34 -30.65
C ALA A 145 -34.82 26.18 -31.07
N GLU A 146 -35.83 26.29 -30.20
CA GLU A 146 -37.01 27.13 -30.44
C GLU A 146 -36.63 28.61 -30.60
N LEU A 147 -35.81 29.16 -29.70
CA LEU A 147 -35.34 30.55 -29.79
C LEU A 147 -34.49 30.80 -31.04
N THR A 148 -33.75 29.79 -31.50
CA THR A 148 -32.96 29.86 -32.74
C THR A 148 -33.87 29.86 -33.97
N ALA A 149 -34.91 29.04 -33.97
CA ALA A 149 -35.93 29.04 -35.03
C ALA A 149 -36.69 30.37 -35.09
N GLN A 150 -37.01 30.98 -33.95
CA GLN A 150 -37.61 32.31 -33.88
C GLN A 150 -36.69 33.41 -34.45
N LEU A 151 -35.38 33.33 -34.17
CA LEU A 151 -34.39 34.23 -34.75
C LEU A 151 -34.35 34.10 -36.27
N GLU A 152 -34.33 32.88 -36.79
CA GLU A 152 -34.36 32.63 -38.24
C GLU A 152 -35.64 33.16 -38.88
N ALA A 153 -36.80 32.96 -38.24
CA ALA A 153 -38.07 33.48 -38.72
C ALA A 153 -38.07 35.02 -38.77
N ASN A 154 -37.61 35.68 -37.71
CA ASN A 154 -37.47 37.15 -37.66
C ASN A 154 -36.49 37.64 -38.74
N ARG A 155 -35.36 36.94 -38.93
CA ARG A 155 -34.37 37.28 -39.96
C ARG A 155 -34.94 37.17 -41.37
N ARG A 156 -35.76 36.15 -41.65
CA ARG A 156 -36.44 35.98 -42.95
C ARG A 156 -37.56 37.01 -43.16
N ALA A 157 -38.20 37.46 -42.08
CA ALA A 157 -39.21 38.51 -42.14
C ALA A 157 -38.61 39.89 -42.45
N LEU A 158 -37.32 40.11 -42.16
CA LEU A 158 -36.61 41.33 -42.56
C LEU A 158 -36.34 41.35 -44.07
N HIS A 159 -36.89 42.35 -44.75
CA HIS A 159 -36.72 42.56 -46.18
C HIS A 159 -36.50 44.06 -46.50
N PRO A 160 -35.87 44.40 -47.64
CA PRO A 160 -35.42 45.76 -47.92
C PRO A 160 -36.52 46.84 -47.89
N ASN A 161 -37.76 46.46 -48.22
CA ASN A 161 -38.89 47.40 -48.29
C ASN A 161 -39.43 47.83 -46.91
N LEU A 162 -38.96 47.24 -45.80
CA LEU A 162 -39.36 47.64 -44.44
C LEU A 162 -38.87 49.04 -44.04
N ALA A 163 -37.92 49.62 -44.79
CA ALA A 163 -37.49 51.00 -44.58
C ALA A 163 -38.54 52.05 -45.01
N HIS A 164 -39.60 51.65 -45.73
CA HIS A 164 -40.64 52.56 -46.16
C HIS A 164 -41.55 53.00 -45.00
N PRO A 165 -41.94 54.30 -44.91
CA PRO A 165 -42.79 54.80 -43.84
C PRO A 165 -44.14 54.08 -43.70
N ALA A 166 -44.68 53.58 -44.81
CA ALA A 166 -45.95 52.84 -44.85
C ALA A 166 -45.87 51.45 -44.19
N ARG A 167 -44.67 50.92 -43.90
CA ARG A 167 -44.45 49.61 -43.26
C ARG A 167 -43.84 49.70 -41.87
N ARG A 168 -43.89 50.89 -41.24
CA ARG A 168 -43.36 51.09 -39.89
C ARG A 168 -43.96 50.15 -38.87
N GLU A 169 -45.27 49.90 -38.95
CA GLU A 169 -45.96 48.99 -38.02
C GLU A 169 -45.46 47.53 -38.14
N GLU A 170 -45.12 47.07 -39.35
CA GLU A 170 -44.54 45.74 -39.57
C GLU A 170 -43.14 45.65 -38.95
N LEU A 171 -42.32 46.71 -39.11
CA LEU A 171 -40.98 46.79 -38.54
C LEU A 171 -41.05 46.81 -37.00
N ASP A 172 -41.94 47.61 -36.42
CA ASP A 172 -42.12 47.72 -34.98
C ASP A 172 -42.55 46.38 -34.35
N GLU A 173 -43.41 45.61 -35.04
CA GLU A 173 -43.81 44.28 -34.59
C GLU A 173 -42.64 43.27 -34.63
N ILE A 174 -41.79 43.31 -35.65
CA ILE A 174 -40.58 42.47 -35.72
C ILE A 174 -39.62 42.85 -34.58
N LEU A 175 -39.40 44.14 -34.33
CA LEU A 175 -38.55 44.63 -33.23
C LEU A 175 -39.11 44.19 -31.87
N ARG A 176 -40.43 44.24 -31.68
CA ARG A 176 -41.09 43.76 -30.47
C ARG A 176 -40.93 42.26 -30.25
N ARG A 177 -41.06 41.45 -31.31
CA ARG A 177 -40.82 39.99 -31.22
C ARG A 177 -39.37 39.69 -30.89
N GLU A 178 -38.44 40.44 -31.47
CA GLU A 178 -37.01 40.26 -31.23
C GLU A 178 -36.60 40.66 -29.81
N SER A 179 -37.18 41.73 -29.24
CA SER A 179 -36.92 42.10 -27.85
C SER A 179 -37.46 41.05 -26.87
N VAL A 180 -38.63 40.45 -27.14
CA VAL A 180 -39.17 39.32 -26.36
C VAL A 180 -38.29 38.08 -26.49
N ARG A 181 -37.79 37.76 -27.69
CA ARG A 181 -36.87 36.63 -27.90
C ARG A 181 -35.55 36.86 -27.16
N ALA A 182 -34.99 38.06 -27.25
CA ALA A 182 -33.73 38.41 -26.58
C ALA A 182 -33.84 38.33 -25.05
N THR A 183 -34.94 38.82 -24.47
CA THR A 183 -35.19 38.70 -23.02
C THR A 183 -35.37 37.24 -22.59
N ARG A 184 -36.08 36.41 -23.39
CA ARG A 184 -36.20 34.97 -23.14
C ARG A 184 -34.85 34.24 -23.24
N LEU A 185 -34.01 34.60 -24.22
CA LEU A 185 -32.68 34.03 -24.36
C LEU A 185 -31.79 34.38 -23.15
N ALA A 186 -31.83 35.64 -22.70
CA ALA A 186 -31.09 36.05 -21.51
C ALA A 186 -31.56 35.25 -20.27
N ALA A 187 -32.87 35.13 -20.07
CA ALA A 187 -33.44 34.33 -18.98
C ALA A 187 -33.03 32.85 -19.07
N LEU A 188 -33.02 32.27 -20.28
CA LEU A 188 -32.56 30.91 -20.53
C LEU A 188 -31.10 30.73 -20.13
N MET A 189 -30.21 31.63 -20.58
CA MET A 189 -28.78 31.59 -20.26
C MET A 189 -28.54 31.73 -18.75
N THR A 190 -29.23 32.65 -18.07
CA THR A 190 -29.14 32.80 -16.62
C THR A 190 -29.65 31.55 -15.89
N SER A 191 -30.76 30.96 -16.34
CA SER A 191 -31.29 29.74 -15.74
C SER A 191 -30.34 28.55 -15.91
N TYR A 192 -29.74 28.40 -17.09
CA TYR A 192 -28.74 27.36 -17.38
C TYR A 192 -27.50 27.54 -16.50
N ALA A 193 -26.96 28.76 -16.44
CA ALA A 193 -25.81 29.08 -15.59
C ALA A 193 -26.10 28.77 -14.12
N ASN A 194 -27.26 29.19 -13.59
CA ASN A 194 -27.66 28.89 -12.23
C ASN A 194 -27.80 27.39 -11.96
N SER A 195 -28.34 26.62 -12.91
CA SER A 195 -28.48 25.18 -12.78
C SER A 195 -27.12 24.46 -12.81
N VAL A 196 -26.18 24.91 -13.65
CA VAL A 196 -24.79 24.42 -13.65
C VAL A 196 -24.09 24.76 -12.34
N SER A 197 -24.18 26.00 -11.86
CA SER A 197 -23.59 26.41 -10.58
C SER A 197 -24.12 25.59 -9.41
N LYS A 198 -25.44 25.38 -9.32
CA LYS A 198 -26.04 24.52 -8.29
C LYS A 198 -25.54 23.09 -8.37
N MET A 199 -25.49 22.50 -9.56
CA MET A 199 -24.96 21.15 -9.77
C MET A 199 -23.51 21.03 -9.27
N VAL A 200 -22.65 22.01 -9.58
CA VAL A 200 -21.24 21.98 -9.16
C VAL A 200 -21.09 22.22 -7.65
N GLU A 201 -21.66 23.29 -7.12
CA GLU A 201 -21.42 23.75 -5.75
C GLU A 201 -22.16 22.93 -4.69
N GLN A 202 -23.41 22.56 -4.97
CA GLN A 202 -24.29 21.97 -3.97
C GLN A 202 -24.29 20.45 -4.01
N GLU A 203 -24.17 19.85 -5.19
CA GLU A 203 -24.16 18.40 -5.33
C GLU A 203 -22.73 17.86 -5.38
N GLN A 204 -21.95 18.30 -6.37
CA GLN A 204 -20.67 17.65 -6.69
C GLN A 204 -19.59 17.98 -5.68
N ALA A 205 -19.45 19.25 -5.28
CA ALA A 205 -18.45 19.63 -4.28
C ALA A 205 -18.70 18.95 -2.91
N VAL A 206 -19.95 18.67 -2.56
CA VAL A 206 -20.29 17.96 -1.31
C VAL A 206 -19.94 16.48 -1.43
N GLU A 207 -20.30 15.84 -2.54
CA GLU A 207 -20.01 14.42 -2.78
C GLU A 207 -18.50 14.14 -2.86
N VAL A 208 -17.75 14.99 -3.57
CA VAL A 208 -16.28 14.90 -3.63
C VAL A 208 -15.66 15.03 -2.25
N ARG A 209 -16.09 16.02 -1.45
CA ARG A 209 -15.61 16.19 -0.06
C ARG A 209 -15.90 14.97 0.80
N ARG A 210 -17.10 14.40 0.69
CA ARG A 210 -17.49 13.17 1.41
C ARG A 210 -16.61 11.99 1.03
N ARG A 211 -16.35 11.78 -0.26
CA ARG A 211 -15.51 10.68 -0.76
C ARG A 211 -14.04 10.85 -0.37
N LEU A 212 -13.51 12.07 -0.49
CA LEU A 212 -12.16 12.40 -0.02
C LEU A 212 -11.98 12.14 1.47
N ALA A 213 -12.95 12.54 2.31
CA ALA A 213 -12.91 12.23 3.73
C ALA A 213 -12.94 10.72 3.99
N GLY A 214 -13.78 9.98 3.27
CA GLY A 214 -13.82 8.51 3.35
C GLY A 214 -12.48 7.86 2.97
N ILE A 215 -11.87 8.30 1.88
CA ILE A 215 -10.55 7.83 1.43
C ILE A 215 -9.48 8.16 2.47
N ALA A 216 -9.47 9.38 3.02
CA ALA A 216 -8.51 9.77 4.05
C ALA A 216 -8.61 8.88 5.29
N VAL A 217 -9.82 8.53 5.74
CA VAL A 217 -10.03 7.60 6.85
C VAL A 217 -9.54 6.19 6.51
N LEU A 218 -9.78 5.71 5.29
CA LEU A 218 -9.29 4.39 4.87
C LEU A 218 -7.76 4.35 4.77
N LEU A 219 -7.14 5.41 4.25
CA LEU A 219 -5.68 5.54 4.19
C LEU A 219 -5.08 5.62 5.60
N ALA A 220 -5.69 6.39 6.50
CA ALA A 220 -5.25 6.46 7.90
C ALA A 220 -5.33 5.07 8.57
N LYS A 221 -6.44 4.35 8.42
CA LYS A 221 -6.59 2.97 8.93
C LYS A 221 -5.57 2.01 8.33
N LEU A 222 -5.28 2.14 7.04
CA LEU A 222 -4.29 1.32 6.35
C LEU A 222 -2.90 1.57 6.93
N LEU A 223 -2.53 2.84 7.14
CA LEU A 223 -1.26 3.23 7.76
C LEU A 223 -1.15 2.77 9.22
N ASP A 224 -2.21 2.96 10.02
CA ASP A 224 -2.27 2.53 11.42
C ASP A 224 -2.13 1.01 11.58
N SER A 225 -2.64 0.24 10.61
CA SER A 225 -2.56 -1.23 10.62
C SER A 225 -1.28 -1.79 9.98
N SER A 226 -0.44 -0.93 9.38
CA SER A 226 0.76 -1.35 8.66
C SER A 226 2.00 -1.27 9.55
N LEU A 227 2.80 -2.34 9.54
CA LEU A 227 4.11 -2.36 10.21
C LEU A 227 5.07 -1.42 9.49
N MET A 228 5.72 -0.54 10.23
CA MET A 228 6.77 0.32 9.71
C MET A 228 8.11 -0.40 9.76
N PRO A 229 9.05 -0.11 8.82
CA PRO A 229 10.41 -0.65 8.90
C PRO A 229 11.14 -0.31 10.22
N GLN A 230 10.70 0.76 10.90
CA GLN A 230 11.21 1.24 12.18
C GLN A 230 10.76 0.37 13.37
N ASP A 231 9.64 -0.33 13.22
CA ASP A 231 9.08 -1.21 14.26
C ASP A 231 9.83 -2.56 14.33
N LEU A 232 10.63 -2.86 13.31
CA LEU A 232 11.44 -4.09 13.24
C LEU A 232 12.82 -3.87 13.86
N CYS A 233 13.38 -4.92 14.48
CA CYS A 233 14.73 -4.86 15.04
C CYS A 233 15.75 -4.32 14.02
N PRO A 234 16.62 -3.37 14.41
CA PRO A 234 17.66 -2.88 13.52
C PRO A 234 18.62 -4.02 13.15
N PRO A 235 19.19 -4.02 11.93
CA PRO A 235 20.28 -4.92 11.60
C PRO A 235 21.42 -4.70 12.59
N LYS A 236 22.12 -5.78 12.95
CA LYS A 236 23.34 -5.68 13.76
C LYS A 236 24.38 -4.84 13.01
N GLU A 237 25.11 -4.00 13.74
CA GLU A 237 26.07 -3.01 13.21
C GLU A 237 27.15 -3.61 12.28
N ASP A 238 27.40 -4.92 12.36
CA ASP A 238 28.39 -5.64 11.53
C ASP A 238 27.88 -6.04 10.14
N MET A 239 26.59 -5.89 9.85
CA MET A 239 26.00 -6.22 8.55
C MET A 239 25.91 -4.96 7.70
N SER A 240 26.70 -4.88 6.60
CA SER A 240 26.58 -3.75 5.69
C SER A 240 25.14 -3.63 5.18
N ASP A 241 24.57 -2.43 5.28
CA ASP A 241 23.21 -2.11 4.85
C ASP A 241 23.04 -2.16 3.32
N ASP A 242 24.02 -2.69 2.58
CA ASP A 242 24.07 -2.76 1.11
C ASP A 242 22.82 -3.42 0.51
N TRP A 243 22.27 -4.42 1.20
CA TRP A 243 21.04 -5.12 0.79
C TRP A 243 19.79 -4.21 0.79
N ILE A 244 19.78 -3.11 1.54
CA ILE A 244 18.70 -2.11 1.54
C ILE A 244 18.76 -1.27 0.25
N PHE A 245 19.97 -1.04 -0.27
CA PHE A 245 20.22 -0.27 -1.49
C PHE A 245 19.92 -1.08 -2.77
N GLU A 246 19.89 -2.41 -2.68
CA GLU A 246 19.48 -3.30 -3.77
C GLU A 246 17.96 -3.43 -3.93
N LEU A 247 17.17 -2.91 -2.99
CA LEU A 247 15.70 -3.00 -3.05
C LEU A 247 15.15 -2.17 -4.23
N PRO A 248 14.35 -2.78 -5.13
CA PRO A 248 13.77 -2.10 -6.29
C PRO A 248 12.87 -0.92 -5.85
N GLY A 249 13.03 0.23 -6.51
CA GLY A 249 12.25 1.46 -6.24
C GLY A 249 13.05 2.68 -5.78
N ARG A 250 14.35 2.55 -5.46
CA ARG A 250 15.24 3.71 -5.24
C ARG A 250 15.81 4.32 -6.53
N LYS A 251 15.84 3.55 -7.62
CA LYS A 251 16.09 4.08 -8.96
C LYS A 251 14.84 4.82 -9.44
N ASP A 252 14.88 6.11 -9.13
CA ASP A 252 14.23 7.23 -9.79
C ASP A 252 12.71 7.18 -9.92
N VAL A 253 12.04 7.87 -9.00
CA VAL A 253 10.74 8.52 -9.26
C VAL A 253 10.76 9.28 -10.61
N LYS A 254 11.93 9.79 -11.03
CA LYS A 254 12.16 10.34 -12.37
C LYS A 254 12.04 9.32 -13.51
N GLN A 255 12.43 8.06 -13.33
CA GLN A 255 12.25 6.99 -14.32
C GLN A 255 10.78 6.56 -14.40
N LEU A 256 10.07 6.47 -13.27
CA LEU A 256 8.63 6.20 -13.27
C LEU A 256 7.82 7.35 -13.88
N GLN A 257 8.19 8.61 -13.61
CA GLN A 257 7.59 9.78 -14.28
C GLN A 257 7.91 9.81 -15.77
N ARG A 258 9.13 9.46 -16.19
CA ARG A 258 9.49 9.33 -17.61
C ARG A 258 8.72 8.21 -18.30
N LEU A 259 8.51 7.07 -17.64
CA LEU A 259 7.70 5.96 -18.17
C LEU A 259 6.21 6.34 -18.26
N ALA A 260 5.68 7.04 -17.25
CA ALA A 260 4.30 7.54 -17.27
C ALA A 260 4.08 8.61 -18.36
N LEU A 261 5.06 9.50 -18.59
CA LEU A 261 5.06 10.44 -19.71
C LEU A 261 5.15 9.71 -21.06
N ALA A 262 6.06 8.73 -21.19
CA ALA A 262 6.21 7.94 -22.40
C ALA A 262 4.95 7.10 -22.73
N GLN A 263 4.22 6.61 -21.73
CA GLN A 263 2.95 5.91 -21.92
C GLN A 263 1.80 6.85 -22.31
N ARG A 264 1.83 8.12 -21.88
CA ARG A 264 0.88 9.15 -22.33
C ARG A 264 1.17 9.66 -23.74
N GLU A 265 2.44 9.66 -24.14
CA GLU A 265 2.90 10.10 -25.46
C GLU A 265 2.89 8.97 -26.51
N ALA A 266 2.74 7.71 -26.07
CA ALA A 266 2.57 6.59 -26.98
C ALA A 266 1.27 6.76 -27.78
N PRO A 267 1.32 6.86 -29.12
CA PRO A 267 0.10 6.81 -29.92
C PRO A 267 -0.59 5.47 -29.64
N ALA A 268 -1.92 5.46 -29.60
CA ALA A 268 -2.71 4.24 -29.47
C ALA A 268 -2.38 3.32 -30.67
N VAL A 269 -1.42 2.42 -30.49
CA VAL A 269 -1.06 1.42 -31.49
C VAL A 269 -1.97 0.22 -31.26
N GLY A 270 -3.05 0.14 -32.03
CA GLY A 270 -3.82 -1.09 -32.21
C GLY A 270 -5.33 -0.92 -32.25
N GLU A 271 -5.85 -0.23 -33.26
CA GLU A 271 -6.95 -0.76 -34.08
C GLU A 271 -6.34 -1.31 -35.37
#